data_AF-A0A8H6ACJ5-F1
#
_entry.id   AF-A0A8H6ACJ5-F1
#
_cell.length_a   1.000
_cell.length_b   1.000
_cell.length_c   1.000
_cell.angle_alpha   90.00
_cell.angle_beta   90.00
_cell.angle_gamma   90.00
#
_symmetry.space_group_name_H-M   'P 1'
#
loop_
_entity.id
_entity.type
_entity.pdbx_description
1 polymer ?
#
loop_
_entity_poly.entity_id
_entity_poly.type
_entity_poly.pdbx_seq_one_letter_code
_entity_poly.pdbx_strand_id
1 'polypeptide(L)'
;MVFWIAESVGTLLSGFPQSAAYTNLNGVHGHAGCRWLFIIDGIITMPLALAGFFFFLNLPQDGKKTWWTTEEEHILSVKRMEAIGRAGKEPWTVAKVKRNLLNWHTYLLRLTVAPNLVWKTTGFPAAKKGYLWSAILQILVRREREL
;
A
#
# COMPACT_ATOMS: atom_id res chain seq x y z
N MET A 1 -8.37 13.42 -3.51
CA MET A 1 -9.33 13.41 -2.38
C MET A 1 -9.60 12.00 -1.86
N VAL A 2 -10.08 11.07 -2.71
CA VAL A 2 -10.44 9.70 -2.31
C VAL A 2 -9.29 8.94 -1.62
N PHE A 3 -8.06 9.07 -2.13
CA PHE A 3 -6.88 8.43 -1.54
C PHE A 3 -6.61 8.87 -0.08
N TRP A 4 -6.76 10.16 0.23
CA TRP A 4 -6.54 10.69 1.58
C TRP A 4 -7.62 10.24 2.56
N ILE A 5 -8.86 10.11 2.10
CA ILE A 5 -9.96 9.59 2.94
C ILE A 5 -9.71 8.12 3.28
N ALA A 6 -9.21 7.32 2.32
CA ALA A 6 -8.87 5.93 2.57
C ALA A 6 -7.76 5.77 3.64
N GLU A 7 -6.77 6.67 3.66
CA GLU A 7 -5.74 6.70 4.70
C GLU A 7 -6.33 6.96 6.10
N SER A 8 -7.16 7.99 6.22
CA SER A 8 -7.84 8.33 7.49
C SER A 8 -8.74 7.19 7.97
N VAL A 9 -9.51 6.60 7.05
CA VAL A 9 -10.39 5.46 7.34
C VAL A 9 -9.57 4.24 7.75
N GLY A 10 -8.47 3.94 7.07
CA GLY A 10 -7.59 2.83 7.44
C GLY A 10 -7.02 2.97 8.85
N THR A 11 -6.61 4.18 9.23
CA THR A 11 -6.11 4.46 10.58
C THR A 11 -7.20 4.26 11.63
N LEU A 12 -8.42 4.74 11.37
CA LEU A 12 -9.56 4.53 12.27
C LEU A 12 -9.91 3.05 12.42
N LEU A 13 -10.01 2.32 11.31
CA LEU A 13 -10.31 0.90 11.30
C LEU A 13 -9.24 0.05 11.96
N SER A 14 -7.98 0.48 11.99
CA SER A 14 -6.92 -0.23 12.72
C SER A 14 -7.02 -0.06 14.25
N GLY A 15 -7.50 1.09 14.72
CA GLY A 15 -7.55 1.41 16.15
C GLY A 15 -8.66 0.69 16.92
N PHE A 16 -9.84 0.51 16.32
CA PHE A 16 -10.99 -0.12 16.99
C PHE A 16 -10.76 -1.60 17.37
N PRO A 17 -10.30 -2.48 16.45
CA PRO A 17 -10.00 -3.88 16.78
C PRO A 17 -8.86 -4.00 17.78
N GLN A 18 -7.84 -3.12 17.68
CA GLN A 18 -6.69 -3.13 18.60
C GLN A 18 -7.10 -2.77 20.02
N SER A 19 -7.97 -1.77 20.19
CA SER A 19 -8.54 -1.41 21.50
C SER A 19 -9.48 -2.49 22.04
N ALA A 20 -10.35 -3.05 21.19
CA ALA A 20 -11.29 -4.11 21.59
C ALA A 20 -10.57 -5.39 22.02
N ALA A 21 -9.54 -5.82 21.29
CA ALA A 21 -8.75 -7.00 21.62
C ALA A 21 -7.93 -6.81 22.91
N TYR A 22 -7.45 -5.59 23.19
CA TYR A 22 -6.70 -5.29 24.40
C TYR A 22 -7.59 -5.18 25.65
N THR A 23 -8.82 -4.69 25.50
CA THR A 23 -9.77 -4.52 26.63
C THR A 23 -10.53 -5.80 26.97
N ASN A 24 -10.91 -6.61 25.98
CA ASN A 24 -11.79 -7.76 26.20
C ASN A 24 -11.08 -9.13 26.13
N LEU A 25 -9.94 -9.25 25.43
CA LEU A 25 -9.28 -10.55 25.17
C LEU A 25 -7.85 -10.65 25.69
N ASN A 26 -7.37 -9.67 26.45
CA ASN A 26 -6.04 -9.73 27.04
C ASN A 26 -6.01 -10.74 28.21
N GLY A 27 -5.25 -11.83 28.06
CA GLY A 27 -5.18 -12.92 29.04
C GLY A 27 -6.21 -14.04 28.83
N VAL A 28 -7.13 -13.89 27.87
CA VAL A 28 -8.07 -14.95 27.49
C VAL A 28 -7.29 -16.07 26.78
N HIS A 29 -7.40 -17.30 27.30
CA HIS A 29 -6.63 -18.48 26.87
C HIS A 29 -5.09 -18.31 26.93
N GLY A 30 -4.58 -17.42 27.79
CA GLY A 30 -3.14 -17.20 27.95
C GLY A 30 -2.46 -16.51 26.76
N HIS A 31 -3.22 -15.86 25.89
CA HIS A 31 -2.70 -15.13 24.74
C HIS A 31 -2.82 -13.62 24.94
N ALA A 32 -1.80 -12.89 24.44
CA ALA A 32 -1.82 -11.44 24.43
C ALA A 32 -2.89 -10.93 23.45
N GLY A 33 -3.53 -9.80 23.76
CA GLY A 33 -4.58 -9.21 22.91
C GLY A 33 -4.15 -8.99 21.45
N CYS A 34 -2.86 -8.73 21.20
CA CYS A 34 -2.32 -8.62 19.84
C CYS A 34 -2.45 -9.92 19.02
N ARG A 35 -2.32 -11.10 19.64
CA ARG A 35 -2.50 -12.39 18.94
C ARG A 35 -3.96 -12.64 18.58
N TRP A 36 -4.88 -12.24 19.46
CA TRP A 36 -6.31 -12.32 19.20
C TRP A 36 -6.75 -11.42 18.04
N LEU A 37 -6.13 -10.25 17.89
CA LEU A 37 -6.38 -9.36 16.75
C LEU A 37 -6.09 -10.03 15.41
N PHE A 38 -4.94 -10.70 15.27
CA PHE A 38 -4.59 -11.42 14.04
C PHE A 38 -5.53 -12.59 13.74
N ILE A 39 -6.02 -13.29 14.77
CA ILE A 39 -6.98 -14.39 14.58
C ILE A 39 -8.31 -13.85 14.05
N ILE A 40 -8.83 -12.77 14.66
CA ILE A 40 -10.10 -12.14 14.26
C ILE A 40 -9.98 -11.57 12.84
N ASP A 41 -8.90 -10.86 12.54
CA ASP A 41 -8.64 -10.32 11.21
C ASP A 41 -8.53 -11.45 10.17
N GLY A 42 -7.84 -12.55 10.49
CA GLY A 42 -7.76 -13.73 9.63
C GLY A 42 -9.11 -14.36 9.33
N ILE A 43 -10.00 -14.47 10.34
CA ILE A 43 -11.35 -15.04 10.15
C ILE A 43 -12.24 -14.15 9.29
N ILE A 44 -12.14 -12.82 9.43
CA ILE A 44 -12.95 -11.88 8.65
C ILE A 44 -12.40 -11.76 7.22
N THR A 45 -11.07 -11.74 7.05
CA THR A 45 -10.42 -11.57 5.75
C THR A 45 -10.47 -12.82 4.87
N MET A 46 -10.49 -14.02 5.45
CA MET A 46 -10.54 -15.27 4.69
C MET A 46 -11.77 -15.40 3.75
N PRO A 47 -13.02 -15.21 4.21
CA PRO A 47 -14.19 -15.24 3.31
C PRO A 47 -14.19 -14.05 2.34
N LEU A 48 -13.70 -12.88 2.76
CA LEU A 48 -13.56 -11.72 1.86
C LEU A 48 -12.55 -11.99 0.75
N ALA A 49 -11.45 -12.69 1.03
CA ALA A 49 -10.46 -13.08 0.03
C ALA A 49 -11.04 -14.12 -0.95
N LEU A 50 -11.81 -15.09 -0.45
CA LEU A 50 -12.50 -16.07 -1.31
C LEU A 50 -13.57 -15.40 -2.19
N ALA A 51 -14.36 -14.50 -1.63
CA ALA A 51 -15.33 -13.71 -2.38
C ALA A 51 -14.62 -12.83 -3.42
N GLY A 52 -13.58 -12.11 -3.01
CA GLY A 52 -12.77 -11.27 -3.90
C GLY A 52 -12.14 -12.07 -5.04
N PHE A 53 -11.65 -13.28 -4.76
CA PHE A 53 -11.18 -14.19 -5.80
C PHE A 53 -12.30 -14.49 -6.80
N PHE A 54 -13.49 -14.87 -6.34
CA PHE A 54 -14.61 -15.14 -7.26
C PHE A 54 -15.07 -13.90 -8.06
N PHE A 55 -15.07 -12.71 -7.45
CA PHE A 55 -15.55 -11.48 -8.08
C PHE A 55 -14.54 -10.82 -9.03
N PHE A 56 -13.25 -10.78 -8.68
CA PHE A 56 -12.22 -10.02 -9.41
C PHE A 56 -11.42 -10.84 -10.44
N LEU A 57 -11.68 -12.15 -10.58
CA LEU A 57 -10.97 -13.02 -11.52
C LEU A 57 -11.07 -12.60 -12.99
N ASN A 58 -12.06 -11.80 -13.37
CA ASN A 58 -12.29 -11.41 -14.75
C ASN A 58 -12.15 -9.90 -14.89
N LEU A 59 -10.96 -9.46 -15.29
CA LEU A 59 -10.75 -8.09 -15.76
C LEU A 59 -11.19 -8.03 -17.23
N PRO A 60 -11.85 -6.95 -17.71
CA PRO A 60 -12.22 -6.83 -19.12
C PRO A 60 -11.02 -6.93 -20.08
N GLN A 61 -9.80 -6.82 -19.58
CA GLN A 61 -8.57 -6.98 -20.36
C GLN A 61 -8.17 -8.44 -20.64
N ASP A 62 -8.67 -9.40 -19.85
CA ASP A 62 -8.33 -10.82 -20.01
C ASP A 62 -9.27 -11.54 -21.00
N GLY A 63 -10.22 -10.81 -21.62
CA GLY A 63 -11.11 -11.33 -22.67
C GLY A 63 -12.12 -12.38 -22.19
N LYS A 64 -12.24 -12.59 -20.88
CA LYS A 64 -13.18 -13.53 -20.28
C LYS A 64 -14.33 -12.78 -19.62
N LYS A 65 -15.55 -13.20 -19.96
CA LYS A 65 -16.80 -12.67 -19.43
C LYS A 65 -16.91 -12.98 -17.94
N THR A 66 -17.15 -11.96 -17.11
CA THR A 66 -17.55 -12.13 -15.71
C THR A 66 -18.94 -12.75 -15.65
N TRP A 67 -19.19 -13.66 -14.70
CA TRP A 67 -20.47 -14.38 -14.59
C TRP A 67 -21.72 -13.46 -14.45
N TRP A 68 -21.52 -12.21 -14.00
CA TRP A 68 -22.57 -11.23 -13.74
C TRP A 68 -22.79 -10.23 -14.90
N THR A 69 -21.92 -10.19 -15.91
CA THR A 69 -21.97 -9.17 -16.99
C THR A 69 -22.51 -9.77 -18.28
N THR A 70 -23.35 -9.05 -19.03
CA THR A 70 -23.82 -9.49 -20.36
C THR A 70 -22.72 -9.29 -21.42
N GLU A 71 -22.77 -10.05 -22.52
CA GLU A 71 -21.76 -9.96 -23.60
C GLU A 71 -21.63 -8.52 -24.16
N GLU A 72 -22.77 -7.84 -24.31
CA GLU A 72 -22.82 -6.45 -24.80
C GLU A 72 -22.14 -5.47 -23.86
N GLU A 73 -22.33 -5.64 -22.54
CA GLU A 73 -21.70 -4.81 -21.51
C GLU A 73 -20.20 -5.08 -21.40
N HIS A 74 -19.76 -6.32 -21.65
CA HIS A 74 -18.35 -6.68 -21.71
C HIS A 74 -17.67 -5.97 -22.89
N ILE A 75 -18.25 -6.04 -24.09
CA ILE A 75 -17.73 -5.37 -25.29
C ILE A 75 -17.70 -3.85 -25.09
N LEU A 76 -18.75 -3.27 -24.48
CA LEU A 76 -18.79 -1.84 -24.17
C LEU A 76 -17.68 -1.44 -23.19
N SER A 77 -17.39 -2.29 -22.20
CA SER A 77 -16.33 -2.06 -21.22
C SER A 77 -14.95 -2.13 -21.85
N VAL A 78 -14.70 -3.07 -22.76
CA VAL A 78 -13.45 -3.16 -23.54
C VAL A 78 -13.25 -1.91 -24.38
N LYS A 79 -14.27 -1.49 -25.15
CA LYS A 79 -14.23 -0.26 -25.96
C LYS A 79 -13.91 0.99 -25.13
N ARG A 80 -14.48 1.10 -23.92
CA ARG A 80 -14.17 2.21 -23.00
C ARG A 80 -12.73 2.17 -22.49
N MET A 81 -12.21 0.98 -22.19
CA MET A 81 -10.82 0.81 -21.75
C MET A 81 -9.81 1.16 -22.86
N GLU A 82 -10.12 0.81 -24.10
CA GLU A 82 -9.35 1.19 -25.29
C GLU A 82 -9.38 2.69 -25.55
N ALA A 83 -10.56 3.33 -25.45
CA ALA A 83 -10.70 4.77 -25.62
C ALA A 83 -9.89 5.61 -24.60
N ILE A 84 -9.66 5.07 -23.39
CA ILE A 84 -8.87 5.72 -22.34
C ILE A 84 -7.35 5.45 -22.52
N GLY A 85 -6.95 4.65 -23.53
CA GLY A 85 -5.55 4.31 -23.78
C GLY A 85 -4.93 3.45 -22.69
N ARG A 86 -5.77 2.79 -21.85
CA ARG A 86 -5.34 1.84 -20.82
C ARG A 86 -5.36 0.41 -21.32
N ALA A 87 -5.40 0.20 -22.64
CA ALA A 87 -5.47 -1.11 -23.25
C ALA A 87 -4.11 -1.84 -23.13
N GLY A 88 -4.05 -2.76 -22.18
CA GLY A 88 -3.05 -3.82 -22.15
C GLY A 88 -2.00 -3.66 -21.06
N LYS A 89 -1.88 -4.70 -20.23
CA LYS A 89 -0.64 -5.01 -19.52
C LYS A 89 0.51 -5.03 -20.54
N GLU A 90 1.38 -4.04 -20.51
CA GLU A 90 2.68 -4.18 -21.17
C GLU A 90 3.42 -5.35 -20.51
N PRO A 91 4.02 -6.26 -21.29
CA PRO A 91 4.70 -7.43 -20.75
C PRO A 91 5.83 -7.01 -19.79
N TRP A 92 5.85 -7.66 -18.63
CA TRP A 92 6.78 -7.37 -17.55
C TRP A 92 8.21 -7.67 -18.01
N THR A 93 8.92 -6.63 -18.45
CA THR A 93 10.28 -6.76 -18.98
C THR A 93 11.28 -6.39 -17.90
N VAL A 94 12.26 -7.26 -17.64
CA VAL A 94 13.33 -7.04 -16.65
C VAL A 94 14.08 -5.71 -16.88
N ALA A 95 14.22 -5.30 -18.14
CA ALA A 95 14.78 -4.00 -18.51
C ALA A 95 13.98 -2.80 -17.96
N LYS A 96 12.65 -2.90 -17.93
CA LYS A 96 11.75 -1.85 -17.43
C LYS A 96 11.79 -1.76 -15.91
N VAL A 97 11.87 -2.91 -15.24
CA VAL A 97 12.05 -3.00 -13.78
C VAL A 97 13.38 -2.42 -13.37
N LYS A 98 14.47 -2.80 -14.07
CA LYS A 98 15.80 -2.23 -13.84
C LYS A 98 15.82 -0.72 -14.09
N ARG A 99 15.17 -0.23 -15.14
CA ARG A 99 15.03 1.20 -15.42
C ARG A 99 14.27 1.96 -14.33
N ASN A 100 13.16 1.41 -13.85
CA ASN A 100 12.37 2.05 -12.79
C ASN A 100 13.10 2.02 -11.44
N LEU A 101 13.80 0.93 -11.11
CA LEU A 101 14.58 0.84 -9.88
C LEU A 101 15.84 1.70 -9.90
N LEU A 102 16.44 1.91 -11.07
CA LEU A 102 17.60 2.78 -11.25
C LEU A 102 17.21 4.25 -11.47
N ASN A 103 15.92 4.58 -11.48
CA ASN A 103 15.48 5.96 -11.64
C ASN A 103 15.80 6.77 -10.38
N TRP A 104 16.37 7.96 -10.53
CA TRP A 104 16.83 8.80 -9.43
C TRP A 104 15.71 9.15 -8.44
N HIS A 105 14.46 9.23 -8.91
CA HIS A 105 13.26 9.46 -8.09
C HIS A 105 13.04 8.37 -7.02
N THR A 106 13.30 7.10 -7.33
CA THR A 106 13.18 5.99 -6.38
C THR A 106 14.23 6.09 -5.29
N TYR A 107 15.44 6.53 -5.65
CA TYR A 107 16.50 6.83 -4.69
C TYR A 107 16.12 8.03 -3.81
N LEU A 108 15.59 9.12 -4.36
CA LEU A 108 15.13 10.26 -3.57
C LEU A 108 14.02 9.91 -2.58
N LEU A 109 13.04 9.11 -2.97
CA LEU A 109 11.98 8.66 -2.05
C LEU A 109 12.58 7.81 -0.91
N ARG A 110 13.51 6.90 -1.21
CA ARG A 110 14.20 6.12 -0.18
C ARG A 110 15.08 7.01 0.72
N LEU A 111 15.73 8.02 0.13
CA LEU A 111 16.61 8.97 0.79
C LEU A 111 15.84 9.91 1.72
N THR A 112 14.64 10.36 1.34
CA THR A 112 13.82 11.31 2.11
C THR A 112 12.95 10.63 3.17
N VAL A 113 12.46 9.42 2.91
CA VAL A 113 11.59 8.68 3.85
C VAL A 113 12.39 8.04 4.98
N ALA A 114 13.62 7.57 4.73
CA ALA A 114 14.43 6.90 5.76
C ALA A 114 14.73 7.78 6.99
N PRO A 115 15.11 9.07 6.86
CA PRO A 115 15.28 9.96 8.01
C PRO A 115 13.98 10.21 8.77
N ASN A 116 12.86 10.34 8.05
CA ASN A 116 11.53 10.55 8.63
C ASN A 116 11.08 9.32 9.45
N LEU A 117 11.35 8.11 8.94
CA LEU A 117 11.08 6.85 9.62
C LEU A 117 11.96 6.67 10.87
N VAL A 118 13.26 6.99 10.78
CA VAL A 118 14.18 6.93 11.92
C VAL A 118 13.72 7.88 13.03
N TRP A 119 13.26 9.07 12.67
CA TRP A 119 12.74 10.05 13.63
C TRP A 119 11.47 9.57 14.35
N LYS A 120 10.59 8.84 13.66
CA LYS A 120 9.33 8.33 14.23
C LYS A 120 9.48 7.02 15.02
N THR A 121 10.60 6.30 14.85
CA THR A 121 10.83 4.99 15.48
C THR A 121 11.84 5.03 16.63
N THR A 122 12.65 6.08 16.74
CA THR A 122 13.54 6.28 17.89
C THR A 122 12.98 7.36 18.81
N GLY A 123 12.85 7.05 20.10
CA GLY A 123 12.28 7.95 21.11
C GLY A 123 12.98 9.31 21.16
N PHE A 124 12.20 10.39 21.05
CA PHE A 124 12.67 11.76 21.26
C PHE A 124 13.05 11.92 22.74
N PRO A 125 14.29 12.34 23.10
CA PRO A 125 15.24 13.18 22.36
C PRO A 125 16.57 12.48 21.96
N ALA A 126 16.62 11.15 21.86
CA ALA A 126 17.88 10.40 21.67
C ALA A 126 18.28 10.13 20.20
N ALA A 127 17.50 10.58 19.22
CA ALA A 127 17.66 10.23 17.80
C ALA A 127 18.82 10.95 17.07
N LYS A 128 20.06 10.82 17.55
CA LYS A 128 21.27 11.46 16.95
C LYS A 128 21.46 11.15 15.45
N LYS A 129 21.08 9.93 15.01
CA LYS A 129 21.22 9.51 13.61
C LYS A 129 20.26 10.24 12.66
N GLY A 130 19.08 10.66 13.12
CA GLY A 130 18.12 11.42 12.30
C GLY A 130 18.60 12.83 11.97
N TYR A 131 19.18 13.52 12.96
CA TYR A 131 19.73 14.88 12.80
C TYR A 131 20.94 14.93 11.86
N LEU A 132 21.85 13.96 11.97
CA LEU A 132 23.03 13.91 11.10
C LEU A 132 22.62 13.77 9.63
N TRP A 133 21.59 12.96 9.38
CA TRP A 133 21.10 12.68 8.04
C TRP A 133 20.36 13.86 7.42
N SER A 134 19.52 14.56 8.20
CA SER A 134 18.84 15.78 7.74
C SER A 134 19.81 16.94 7.49
N ALA A 135 20.90 17.04 8.27
CA ALA A 135 21.97 18.00 8.03
C ALA A 135 22.73 17.70 6.73
N ILE A 136 23.10 16.44 6.50
CA ILE A 136 23.79 16.00 5.27
C ILE A 136 22.93 16.23 4.03
N LEU A 137 21.62 15.92 4.10
CA LEU A 137 20.66 16.17 3.02
C LEU A 137 20.57 17.66 2.65
N GLN A 138 20.49 18.55 3.66
CA GLN A 138 20.40 19.99 3.41
C GLN A 138 21.66 20.51 2.71
N ILE A 139 22.84 19.97 3.07
CA ILE A 139 24.11 20.32 2.43
C ILE A 139 24.16 19.81 0.99
N LEU A 140 23.72 18.57 0.74
CA LEU A 140 23.67 17.97 -0.60
C LEU A 140 22.69 18.69 -1.53
N VAL A 141 21.48 18.98 -1.06
CA VAL A 141 20.46 19.72 -1.83
C VAL A 141 20.89 21.16 -2.11
N ARG A 142 21.63 21.79 -1.19
CA ARG A 142 22.18 23.12 -1.42
C ARG A 142 23.30 23.11 -2.47
N ARG A 143 24.08 22.03 -2.52
CA ARG A 143 25.16 21.86 -3.51
C ARG A 143 24.64 21.59 -4.93
N GLU A 144 23.54 20.87 -5.09
CA GLU A 144 22.90 20.67 -6.40
C GLU A 144 22.23 21.94 -6.95
N ARG A 145 21.91 22.92 -6.11
CA ARG A 145 21.26 24.18 -6.54
C ARG A 145 22.25 25.25 -7.00
N GLU A 146 23.55 25.05 -6.77
CA GLU A 146 24.64 25.95 -7.12
C GLU A 146 25.40 25.48 -8.38
N LEU A 147 24.92 24.41 -9.03
CA LEU A 147 25.39 23.86 -10.32
C LEU A 147 24.29 24.01 -11.38
#